data_AF-A0A534VDM8-F1
#
_entry.id   AF-A0A534VDM8-F1
#
_cell.length_a   1.000
_cell.length_b   1.000
_cell.length_c   1.000
_cell.angle_alpha   90.00
_cell.angle_beta   90.00
_cell.angle_gamma   90.00
#
_symmetry.space_group_name_H-M   'P 1'
#
loop_
_entity.id
_entity.type
_entity.pdbx_description
1 polymer ?
#
loop_
_entity_poly.entity_id
_entity_poly.type
_entity_poly.pdbx_seq_one_letter_code
_entity_poly.pdbx_strand_id
1 'polypeptide(L)' 'MTHDVFIVRPETTLATAVNLLRRHRIGSLPVIKDKKLVGIITRSDILDFVLSRSRKRTPPQGKQAKKVKSGKKRK' A
#
# COMPACT_ATOMS: atom_id res chain seq x y z
N MET A 1 -8.64 -5.01 -22.13
CA MET A 1 -8.07 -3.68 -21.82
C MET A 1 -9.14 -2.89 -21.09
N THR A 2 -8.86 -2.34 -19.91
CA THR A 2 -9.85 -1.59 -19.09
C THR A 2 -9.72 -0.11 -19.42
N HIS A 3 -10.80 0.52 -19.89
CA HIS A 3 -10.83 1.90 -20.40
C HIS A 3 -11.24 2.93 -19.33
N ASP A 4 -11.89 2.49 -18.25
CA ASP A 4 -12.28 3.36 -17.14
C ASP A 4 -11.51 3.02 -15.86
N VAL A 5 -10.62 3.93 -15.46
CA VAL A 5 -9.85 3.83 -14.23
C VAL A 5 -10.40 4.82 -13.22
N PHE A 6 -10.93 4.30 -12.11
CA PHE A 6 -11.34 5.12 -10.99
C PHE A 6 -10.12 5.69 -10.28
N ILE A 7 -10.04 7.02 -10.18
CA ILE A 7 -8.97 7.73 -9.49
C ILE A 7 -9.51 8.46 -8.26
N VAL A 8 -8.62 8.73 -7.30
CA VAL A 8 -8.93 9.58 -6.14
C VAL A 8 -7.90 10.69 -6.00
N ARG A 9 -8.23 11.71 -5.23
CA ARG A 9 -7.31 12.80 -4.87
C ARG A 9 -6.68 12.55 -3.50
N PRO A 10 -5.51 13.14 -3.18
CA PRO A 10 -4.91 13.03 -1.84
C PRO A 10 -5.83 13.51 -0.71
N GLU A 11 -6.72 14.45 -1.02
CA GLU A 11 -7.69 15.00 -0.07
C GLU A 11 -8.93 14.09 0.10
N THR A 12 -9.06 13.04 -0.71
CA THR A 12 -10.18 12.09 -0.65
C THR A 12 -10.11 11.29 0.64
N THR A 13 -11.22 11.23 1.38
CA THR A 13 -11.26 10.49 2.64
C THR A 13 -11.03 8.99 2.41
N LEU A 14 -10.42 8.34 3.40
CA LEU A 14 -10.22 6.88 3.37
C LEU A 14 -11.55 6.13 3.24
N ALA A 15 -12.62 6.60 3.88
CA ALA A 15 -13.95 6.00 3.79
C ALA A 15 -14.50 6.03 2.35
N THR A 16 -14.34 7.15 1.65
CA THR A 16 -14.73 7.28 0.24
C THR A 16 -13.91 6.33 -0.64
N ALA A 17 -12.59 6.26 -0.44
CA ALA A 17 -11.72 5.35 -1.18
C ALA A 17 -12.10 3.88 -0.97
N VAL A 18 -12.37 3.47 0.27
CA VAL A 18 -12.85 2.11 0.60
C VAL A 18 -14.19 1.82 -0.09
N ASN A 19 -15.11 2.78 -0.08
CA ASN A 19 -16.41 2.62 -0.72
C ASN A 19 -16.27 2.42 -2.24
N LEU A 20 -15.38 3.16 -2.90
CA LEU A 20 -15.07 2.99 -4.33
C LEU A 20 -14.47 1.60 -4.62
N LEU A 21 -13.47 1.18 -3.84
CA LEU A 21 -12.87 -0.16 -3.96
C LEU A 21 -13.93 -1.27 -3.86
N ARG A 22 -14.87 -1.14 -2.91
CA ARG A 22 -15.95 -2.11 -2.70
C ARG A 22 -17.00 -2.07 -3.80
N ARG A 23 -17.55 -0.90 -4.11
CA ARG A 23 -18.63 -0.73 -5.09
C ARG A 23 -18.24 -1.19 -6.49
N HIS A 24 -17.02 -0.84 -6.91
CA HIS A 24 -16.54 -1.18 -8.24
C HIS A 24 -15.74 -2.50 -8.28
N ARG A 25 -15.65 -3.21 -7.15
CA ARG A 25 -14.90 -4.48 -7.00
C ARG A 25 -13.44 -4.40 -7.45
N ILE A 26 -12.82 -3.23 -7.37
CA ILE A 26 -11.43 -2.96 -7.78
C ILE A 26 -10.45 -3.13 -6.61
N GLY A 27 -9.23 -3.57 -6.91
CA GLY A 27 -8.20 -3.88 -5.89
C GLY A 27 -7.37 -2.69 -5.45
N SER A 28 -7.30 -1.66 -6.29
CA SER A 28 -6.45 -0.50 -6.13
C SER A 28 -7.09 0.76 -6.70
N LEU A 29 -6.68 1.90 -6.17
CA LEU A 29 -7.04 3.24 -6.62
C LEU A 29 -5.77 4.07 -6.83
N PRO A 30 -5.51 4.57 -8.04
CA PRO A 30 -4.49 5.58 -8.26
C PRO A 30 -4.86 6.89 -7.57
N VAL A 31 -3.88 7.51 -6.93
CA VAL A 31 -4.01 8.84 -6.32
C VAL A 31 -3.40 9.86 -7.27
N ILE A 32 -4.21 10.80 -7.75
CA ILE A 32 -3.82 11.81 -8.72
C ILE A 32 -3.89 13.20 -8.07
N LYS A 33 -2.84 13.99 -8.24
CA LYS A 33 -2.78 15.41 -7.87
C LYS A 33 -2.20 16.20 -9.03
N ASP A 34 -2.81 17.32 -9.40
CA ASP A 34 -2.32 18.20 -10.47
C ASP A 34 -1.98 17.46 -11.77
N LYS A 35 -2.88 16.55 -12.19
CA LYS A 35 -2.73 15.66 -13.36
C LYS A 35 -1.54 14.70 -13.30
N LYS A 36 -0.93 14.49 -12.13
CA LYS A 36 0.19 13.57 -11.92
C LYS A 36 -0.21 12.44 -10.97
N LEU A 37 0.27 11.23 -11.26
CA LEU A 37 0.20 10.10 -10.35
C LEU A 37 1.15 10.33 -9.19
N VAL A 38 0.60 10.45 -7.99
CA VAL A 38 1.36 10.67 -6.76
C VAL A 38 1.40 9.45 -5.86
N GLY A 39 0.58 8.44 -6.12
CA GLY A 39 0.58 7.20 -5.34
C GLY A 39 -0.50 6.22 -5.77
N ILE A 40 -0.53 5.08 -5.09
CA ILE A 40 -1.55 4.04 -5.26
C ILE A 40 -1.98 3.61 -3.87
N ILE A 41 -3.28 3.42 -3.68
CA ILE A 41 -3.83 2.82 -2.45
C ILE A 41 -4.47 1.49 -2.84
N THR A 42 -4.09 0.42 -2.15
CA THR A 42 -4.65 -0.93 -2.35
C THR A 42 -5.47 -1.38 -1.13
N ARG A 43 -6.29 -2.43 -1.29
CA ARG A 43 -6.99 -3.04 -0.15
C ARG A 43 -6.03 -3.53 0.94
N SER A 44 -4.85 -4.03 0.55
CA SER A 44 -3.83 -4.51 1.49
C SER A 44 -3.25 -3.37 2.32
N ASP A 45 -2.97 -2.22 1.70
CA ASP A 45 -2.47 -1.03 2.44
C ASP A 45 -3.48 -0.57 3.48
N ILE A 46 -4.77 -0.62 3.16
CA ILE A 46 -5.86 -0.26 4.08
C ILE A 46 -5.95 -1.26 5.22
N LEU A 47 -5.84 -2.56 4.93
CA LEU A 47 -5.82 -3.61 5.95
C LEU A 47 -4.62 -3.44 6.89
N ASP A 48 -3.43 -3.22 6.34
CA ASP A 48 -2.20 -2.96 7.11
C ASP A 48 -2.33 -1.70 7.96
N PHE A 49 -2.96 -0.64 7.46
CA PHE A 49 -3.24 0.58 8.22
C PHE A 49 -4.18 0.32 9.41
N VAL A 50 -5.24 -0.46 9.22
CA VAL A 50 -6.18 -0.82 10.29
C VAL A 50 -5.52 -1.73 11.32
N LEU A 51 -4.79 -2.75 10.88
CA LEU A 51 -4.09 -3.71 11.74
C LEU A 51 -2.92 -3.07 12.49
N SER A 52 -2.23 -2.11 11.90
CA SER A 52 -1.14 -1.35 12.57
C SER A 52 -1.69 -0.38 13.60
N ARG A 53 -2.86 0.23 13.38
CA ARG A 53 -3.54 1.05 14.40
C ARG A 53 -3.99 0.26 15.62
N SER A 54 -4.43 -0.98 15.43
CA SER A 54 -4.76 -1.90 16.54
C SER A 54 -3.51 -2.30 17.35
N ARG A 55 -2.33 -2.29 16.72
CA ARG A 55 -1.02 -2.62 17.33
C ARG A 55 -0.26 -1.42 17.92
N LYS A 56 -0.93 -0.36 18.36
CA LYS A 56 -0.29 0.60 19.30
C LYS A 56 -0.17 0.06 20.74
N ARG A 57 -0.10 -1.28 20.90
CA ARG A 57 0.79 -1.95 21.85
C ARG A 57 2.03 -2.40 21.05
N THR A 58 3.16 -1.75 21.31
CA THR A 58 4.46 -1.65 20.59
C THR A 58 5.08 -2.90 19.92
N PRO A 59 6.09 -2.71 19.03
CA PRO A 59 6.51 -3.67 18.00
C PRO A 59 7.61 -4.63 18.47
N PRO A 60 7.94 -5.66 17.66
CA PRO A 60 9.34 -5.97 17.39
C PRO A 60 9.64 -5.69 15.92
N GLN A 61 10.44 -4.65 15.67
CA GLN A 61 11.23 -4.53 14.44
C GLN A 61 12.37 -5.54 14.53
N GLY A 62 12.31 -6.55 13.68
CA GLY A 62 13.30 -7.59 13.48
C GLY A 62 12.58 -8.73 12.79
N LYS A 63 12.73 -8.99 11.49
CA LYS A 63 13.99 -9.23 10.79
C LYS A 63 13.83 -8.87 9.31
N GLN A 64 14.51 -7.83 8.83
CA GLN A 64 15.07 -7.87 7.48
C GLN A 64 16.57 -8.06 7.62
N ALA A 65 16.99 -9.32 7.70
CA ALA A 65 18.36 -9.70 7.36
C ALA A 65 18.36 -10.15 5.89
N LYS A 66 18.33 -9.19 4.95
CA LYS A 66 18.76 -9.47 3.57
C LYS A 66 20.29 -9.34 3.51
N LYS A 67 20.94 -10.49 3.68
CA LYS A 67 22.09 -11.01 2.92
C LYS A 67 23.15 -9.99 2.44
N VAL A 68 24.36 -10.06 3.02
CA VAL A 68 25.59 -9.60 2.36
C VAL A 68 26.54 -10.78 2.16
N LYS A 69 27.03 -10.88 0.92
CA LYS A 69 27.88 -11.93 0.36
C LYS A 69 29.31 -11.85 0.89
N SER A 70 29.94 -13.00 1.12
CA SER A 70 31.36 -13.29 0.82
C SER A 70 31.54 -14.79 1.07
N GLY A 71 31.78 -15.67 0.11
CA GLY A 71 32.88 -15.59 -0.84
C GLY A 71 34.19 -15.91 -0.09
N LYS A 72 34.81 -17.04 -0.45
CA LYS A 72 36.28 -17.27 -0.50
C LYS A 72 36.90 -18.23 0.54
N LYS A 73 37.49 -19.29 -0.04
CA LYS A 73 38.69 -20.08 0.34
C LYS A 73 38.51 -21.16 1.43
N ARG A 74 38.57 -22.44 1.03
CA ARG A 74 39.78 -23.28 0.84
C ARG A 74 40.47 -23.61 2.16
N LYS A 75 40.32 -24.84 2.65
CA LYS A 75 41.38 -25.86 2.65
C LYS A 75 40.78 -27.22 2.97
#